data_AF-A0A2E7R825-F1
#
_entry.id   AF-A0A2E7R825-F1
#
_cell.length_a   1.000
_cell.length_b   1.000
_cell.length_c   1.000
_cell.angle_alpha   90.00
_cell.angle_beta   90.00
_cell.angle_gamma   90.00
#
_symmetry.space_group_name_H-M   'P 1'
#
loop_
_entity.id
_entity.type
_entity.pdbx_description
1 polymer ?
#
loop_
_entity_poly.entity_id
_entity_poly.type
_entity_poly.pdbx_seq_one_letter_code
_entity_poly.pdbx_strand_id
1 'polypeptide(L)'
;MNIHQTSPTKNKNNHTAAALTRGLTRYFRGLDQVCISEFALKNRRRADIVALDQTGVFTIVEIKSSRNDFMTDHKWQDYLEFCDRFYFAVDQSFPSKLIPPTCGLIIADEYYAEIIRDCQVKKMHSARRRAMTLRFARTAAQRLINLTDQGPRELLSD
;
A
#
# COMPACT_ATOMS: atom_id res chain seq x y z
N MET A 1 -47.52 26.25 0.17
CA MET A 1 -46.77 25.17 0.82
C MET A 1 -45.71 24.68 -0.16
N ASN A 2 -44.49 25.24 -0.09
CA ASN A 2 -43.37 24.81 -0.94
C ASN A 2 -42.51 23.82 -0.16
N ILE A 3 -42.68 22.55 -0.49
CA ILE A 3 -41.84 21.44 -0.10
C ILE A 3 -40.43 21.69 -0.67
N HIS A 4 -39.50 22.08 0.20
CA HIS A 4 -38.07 22.06 -0.12
C HIS A 4 -37.66 20.62 -0.42
N GLN A 5 -37.36 20.33 -1.70
CA GLN A 5 -36.56 19.18 -2.06
C GLN A 5 -35.15 19.40 -1.50
N THR A 6 -34.83 18.71 -0.40
CA THR A 6 -33.47 18.63 0.08
C THR A 6 -32.67 17.77 -0.92
N SER A 7 -31.77 18.42 -1.65
CA SER A 7 -30.77 17.75 -2.47
C SER A 7 -30.05 16.67 -1.64
N PRO A 8 -29.78 15.47 -2.19
CA PRO A 8 -29.05 14.45 -1.46
C PRO A 8 -27.65 14.98 -1.15
N THR A 9 -27.32 15.04 0.14
CA THR A 9 -25.98 15.37 0.62
C THR A 9 -24.99 14.35 0.02
N LYS A 10 -24.16 14.81 -0.92
CA LYS A 10 -23.02 14.04 -1.42
C LYS A 10 -22.03 13.86 -0.26
N ASN A 11 -22.21 12.81 0.53
CA ASN A 11 -21.21 12.42 1.50
C ASN A 11 -20.06 11.71 0.77
N LYS A 12 -19.23 12.49 0.06
CA LYS A 12 -18.02 11.98 -0.59
C LYS A 12 -16.90 11.95 0.44
N ASN A 13 -16.92 10.95 1.32
CA ASN A 13 -15.75 10.59 2.13
C ASN A 13 -14.73 9.88 1.23
N ASN A 14 -14.23 10.60 0.21
CA ASN A 14 -13.21 10.08 -0.70
C ASN A 14 -11.86 10.29 -0.02
N HIS A 15 -11.28 9.24 0.53
CA HIS A 15 -9.99 9.34 1.19
C HIS A 15 -8.88 9.44 0.14
N THR A 16 -7.91 10.33 0.38
CA THR A 16 -6.74 10.42 -0.50
C THR A 16 -5.86 9.19 -0.34
N ALA A 17 -5.03 8.88 -1.34
CA ALA A 17 -4.05 7.79 -1.23
C ALA A 17 -3.13 7.96 -0.01
N ALA A 18 -2.80 9.22 0.36
CA ALA A 18 -2.01 9.53 1.55
C ALA A 18 -2.76 9.20 2.85
N ALA A 19 -4.07 9.49 2.92
CA ALA A 19 -4.92 9.12 4.04
C ALA A 19 -4.95 7.59 4.20
N LEU A 20 -5.26 6.86 3.13
CA LEU A 20 -5.27 5.39 3.16
C LEU A 20 -3.91 4.82 3.58
N THR A 21 -2.81 5.39 3.06
CA THR A 21 -1.45 5.00 3.44
C THR A 21 -1.21 5.12 4.95
N ARG A 22 -1.73 6.19 5.58
CA ARG A 22 -1.61 6.42 7.02
C ARG A 22 -2.35 5.36 7.83
N GLY A 23 -3.60 5.05 7.49
CA GLY A 23 -4.38 4.01 8.18
C GLY A 23 -3.74 2.63 8.02
N LEU A 24 -3.30 2.29 6.81
CA LEU A 24 -2.60 1.03 6.52
C LEU A 24 -1.29 0.91 7.30
N THR A 25 -0.48 1.98 7.37
CA THR A 25 0.77 1.97 8.13
C THR A 25 0.52 1.73 9.62
N ARG A 26 -0.53 2.34 10.19
CA ARG A 26 -0.95 2.10 11.58
C ARG A 26 -1.41 0.67 11.80
N TYR A 27 -2.20 0.14 10.89
CA TYR A 27 -2.69 -1.24 10.93
C TYR A 27 -1.54 -2.24 10.97
N PHE A 28 -0.61 -2.17 10.03
CA PHE A 28 0.55 -3.07 10.00
C PHE A 28 1.44 -2.91 11.23
N ARG A 29 1.64 -1.68 11.74
CA ARG A 29 2.35 -1.46 13.00
C ARG A 29 1.64 -2.14 14.18
N GLY A 30 0.32 -2.14 14.22
CA GLY A 30 -0.48 -2.84 15.24
C GLY A 30 -0.32 -4.37 15.18
N LEU A 31 0.10 -4.90 14.04
CA LEU A 31 0.43 -6.32 13.84
C LEU A 31 1.93 -6.63 14.07
N ASP A 32 2.68 -5.68 14.65
CA ASP A 32 4.13 -5.77 14.87
C ASP A 32 4.92 -6.00 13.56
N GLN A 33 4.45 -5.37 12.49
CA GLN A 33 5.08 -5.34 11.17
C GLN A 33 5.61 -3.94 10.86
N VAL A 34 6.60 -3.89 9.97
CA VAL A 34 7.19 -2.62 9.49
C VAL A 34 6.84 -2.39 8.03
N CYS A 35 6.65 -1.12 7.64
CA CYS A 35 6.22 -0.76 6.29
C CYS A 35 7.12 0.29 5.66
N ILE A 36 7.25 0.22 4.33
CA ILE A 36 7.78 1.29 3.49
C ILE A 36 6.72 1.62 2.44
N SER A 37 6.28 2.88 2.39
CA SER A 37 5.42 3.40 1.32
C SER A 37 6.24 3.74 0.06
N GLU A 38 5.65 3.78 -1.14
CA GLU A 38 6.32 4.16 -2.38
C GLU A 38 7.62 3.37 -2.64
N PHE A 39 7.56 2.04 -2.54
CA PHE A 39 8.73 1.16 -2.61
C PHE A 39 9.04 0.73 -4.05
N ALA A 40 10.22 1.13 -4.55
CA ALA A 40 10.66 0.76 -5.90
C ALA A 40 11.13 -0.70 -5.96
N LEU A 41 10.48 -1.49 -6.82
CA LEU A 41 10.78 -2.89 -7.06
C LEU A 41 11.86 -3.06 -8.16
N LYS A 42 12.44 -4.27 -8.25
CA LYS A 42 13.50 -4.56 -9.24
C LYS A 42 12.99 -4.43 -10.69
N ASN A 43 11.71 -4.68 -10.94
CA ASN A 43 11.08 -4.58 -12.26
C ASN A 43 10.70 -3.13 -12.66
N ARG A 44 11.25 -2.10 -11.97
CA ARG A 44 10.95 -0.67 -12.18
C ARG A 44 9.49 -0.29 -11.89
N ARG A 45 8.72 -1.17 -11.27
CA ARG A 45 7.43 -0.80 -10.67
C ARG A 45 7.64 -0.19 -9.29
N ARG A 46 6.62 0.48 -8.79
CA ARG A 46 6.59 1.04 -7.44
C ARG A 46 5.33 0.52 -6.74
N ALA A 47 5.52 -0.20 -5.66
CA ALA A 47 4.41 -0.64 -4.82
C ALA A 47 4.05 0.47 -3.85
N ASP A 48 2.75 0.71 -3.65
CA ASP A 48 2.29 1.79 -2.76
C ASP A 48 2.71 1.52 -1.31
N ILE A 49 2.57 0.29 -0.82
CA ILE A 49 3.10 -0.15 0.47
C ILE A 49 3.72 -1.55 0.33
N VAL A 50 4.89 -1.71 0.94
CA VAL A 50 5.48 -3.01 1.26
C VAL A 50 5.56 -3.14 2.78
N ALA A 51 4.92 -4.17 3.33
CA ALA A 51 5.05 -4.56 4.73
C ALA A 51 5.94 -5.81 4.87
N LEU A 52 6.68 -5.88 5.97
CA LEU A 52 7.55 -6.98 6.35
C LEU A 52 7.25 -7.39 7.79
N ASP A 53 6.94 -8.67 8.00
CA ASP A 53 6.78 -9.24 9.34
C ASP A 53 8.09 -9.80 9.91
N GLN A 54 8.05 -10.22 11.18
CA GLN A 54 9.21 -10.76 11.90
C GLN A 54 9.73 -12.10 11.36
N THR A 55 8.92 -12.81 10.58
CA THR A 55 9.27 -14.10 9.97
C THR A 55 9.83 -13.94 8.55
N GLY A 56 9.88 -12.71 8.04
CA GLY A 56 10.38 -12.40 6.71
C GLY A 56 9.34 -12.52 5.60
N VAL A 57 8.04 -12.56 5.94
CA VAL A 57 6.93 -12.57 4.97
C VAL A 57 6.70 -11.15 4.48
N PHE A 58 6.63 -11.00 3.15
CA PHE A 58 6.35 -9.72 2.51
C PHE A 58 4.88 -9.61 2.12
N THR A 59 4.27 -8.50 2.47
CA THR A 59 2.94 -8.11 1.99
C THR A 59 3.07 -6.89 1.09
N ILE A 60 2.52 -6.95 -0.12
CA ILE A 60 2.31 -5.76 -0.96
C ILE A 60 0.86 -5.33 -0.84
N VAL A 61 0.65 -4.03 -0.65
CA VAL A 61 -0.66 -3.39 -0.72
C VAL A 61 -0.65 -2.33 -1.81
N GLU A 62 -1.61 -2.43 -2.73
CA GLU A 62 -1.84 -1.47 -3.80
C GLU A 62 -3.10 -0.65 -3.50
N ILE A 63 -2.97 0.67 -3.40
CA ILE A 63 -4.03 1.59 -3.01
C ILE A 63 -4.80 2.05 -4.24
N LYS A 64 -6.13 1.93 -4.21
CA LYS A 64 -7.02 2.46 -5.26
C LYS A 64 -7.98 3.48 -4.65
N SER A 65 -7.70 4.76 -4.88
CA SER A 65 -8.50 5.88 -4.35
C SER A 65 -9.74 6.19 -5.20
N SER A 66 -9.83 5.58 -6.39
CA SER A 66 -10.99 5.69 -7.26
C SER A 66 -11.18 4.45 -8.14
N ARG A 67 -12.40 4.26 -8.63
CA ARG A 67 -12.69 3.25 -9.66
C ARG A 67 -11.79 3.42 -10.88
N ASN A 68 -11.49 4.65 -11.29
CA ASN A 68 -10.66 4.91 -12.46
C ASN A 68 -9.20 4.48 -12.24
N ASP A 69 -8.67 4.65 -11.03
CA ASP A 69 -7.33 4.20 -10.65
C ASP A 69 -7.22 2.68 -10.81
N PHE A 70 -8.26 1.96 -10.41
CA PHE A 70 -8.32 0.50 -10.55
C PHE A 70 -8.45 0.08 -12.01
N MET A 71 -9.37 0.70 -12.77
CA MET A 71 -9.63 0.32 -14.16
C MET A 71 -8.45 0.56 -15.09
N THR A 72 -7.53 1.46 -14.74
CA THR A 72 -6.32 1.76 -15.54
C THR A 72 -5.08 0.99 -15.07
N ASP A 73 -5.15 0.33 -13.90
CA ASP A 73 -4.07 -0.52 -13.42
C ASP A 73 -4.16 -1.94 -13.99
N HIS A 74 -3.50 -2.13 -15.13
CA HIS A 74 -3.40 -3.42 -15.81
C HIS A 74 -2.12 -4.19 -15.46
N LYS A 75 -1.33 -3.71 -14.49
CA LYS A 75 0.04 -4.20 -14.25
C LYS A 75 0.27 -4.68 -12.83
N TRP A 76 -0.77 -4.68 -12.00
CA TRP A 76 -0.67 -5.15 -10.61
C TRP A 76 -0.17 -6.58 -10.47
N GLN A 77 -0.38 -7.44 -11.47
CA GLN A 77 0.13 -8.81 -11.46
C GLN A 77 1.66 -8.87 -11.44
N ASP A 78 2.33 -7.82 -11.93
CA ASP A 78 3.80 -7.68 -11.88
C ASP A 78 4.32 -7.61 -10.43
N TYR A 79 3.45 -7.34 -9.45
CA TYR A 79 3.80 -7.31 -8.02
C TYR A 79 3.83 -8.69 -7.37
N LEU A 80 3.12 -9.67 -7.94
CA LEU A 80 2.87 -10.97 -7.29
C LEU A 80 4.13 -11.82 -7.10
N GLU A 81 5.18 -11.59 -7.88
CA GLU A 81 6.44 -12.29 -7.69
C GLU A 81 7.28 -11.70 -6.53
N PHE A 82 6.95 -10.50 -6.05
CA PHE A 82 7.71 -9.75 -5.03
C PHE A 82 7.08 -9.76 -3.64
N CYS A 83 5.99 -10.51 -3.44
CA CYS A 83 5.32 -10.63 -2.15
C CYS A 83 4.87 -12.07 -1.90
N ASP A 84 4.60 -12.37 -0.64
CA ASP A 84 3.89 -13.58 -0.22
C ASP A 84 2.38 -13.36 -0.15
N ARG A 85 1.99 -12.12 0.15
CA ARG A 85 0.61 -11.67 0.32
C ARG A 85 0.38 -10.42 -0.52
N PHE A 86 -0.72 -10.37 -1.25
CA PHE A 86 -1.09 -9.22 -2.07
C PHE A 86 -2.51 -8.77 -1.74
N TYR A 87 -2.65 -7.47 -1.47
CA TYR A 87 -3.93 -6.84 -1.22
C TYR A 87 -4.11 -5.62 -2.10
N PHE A 88 -5.35 -5.38 -2.52
CA PHE A 88 -5.78 -4.01 -2.79
C PHE A 88 -6.27 -3.36 -1.50
N ALA A 89 -6.03 -2.06 -1.35
CA ALA A 89 -6.63 -1.24 -0.31
C ALA A 89 -7.46 -0.12 -0.92
N VAL A 90 -8.67 0.06 -0.41
CA VAL A 90 -9.64 1.04 -0.89
C VAL A 90 -10.39 1.66 0.28
N ASP A 91 -11.06 2.80 0.04
CA ASP A 91 -11.98 3.34 1.04
C ASP A 91 -13.33 2.61 1.05
N GLN A 92 -14.13 2.86 2.09
CA GLN A 92 -15.44 2.22 2.28
C GLN A 92 -16.44 2.50 1.13
N SER A 93 -16.28 3.62 0.42
CA SER A 93 -17.16 4.01 -0.70
C SER A 93 -16.80 3.33 -2.02
N PHE A 94 -15.62 2.70 -2.10
CA PHE A 94 -15.18 2.01 -3.30
C PHE A 94 -16.05 0.77 -3.59
N PRO A 95 -16.45 0.53 -4.85
CA PRO A 95 -17.24 -0.65 -5.23
C PRO A 95 -16.38 -1.93 -5.16
N SER A 96 -16.29 -2.54 -3.98
CA SER A 96 -15.45 -3.71 -3.66
C SER A 96 -15.63 -4.90 -4.61
N LYS A 97 -16.81 -5.04 -5.22
CA LYS A 97 -17.13 -6.06 -6.23
C LYS A 97 -16.27 -5.96 -7.51
N LEU A 98 -15.63 -4.81 -7.76
CA LEU A 98 -14.69 -4.66 -8.89
C LEU A 98 -13.36 -5.36 -8.64
N ILE A 99 -12.96 -5.54 -7.37
CA ILE A 99 -11.69 -6.16 -7.04
C ILE A 99 -11.79 -7.67 -7.29
N PRO A 100 -10.85 -8.29 -8.04
CA PRO A 100 -10.88 -9.71 -8.34
C PRO A 100 -11.01 -10.55 -7.06
N PRO A 101 -11.87 -11.58 -7.04
CA PRO A 101 -12.12 -12.38 -5.83
C PRO A 101 -10.88 -13.15 -5.35
N THR A 102 -9.89 -13.34 -6.24
CA THR A 102 -8.60 -13.98 -5.95
C THR A 102 -7.61 -13.06 -5.22
N CYS A 103 -7.87 -11.75 -5.19
CA CYS A 103 -7.03 -10.78 -4.50
C CYS A 103 -7.55 -10.51 -3.09
N GLY A 104 -6.63 -10.32 -2.14
CA GLY A 104 -6.97 -9.80 -0.83
C GLY A 104 -7.53 -8.38 -0.94
N LEU A 105 -8.38 -8.01 0.01
CA LEU A 105 -8.99 -6.68 0.06
C LEU A 105 -8.95 -6.12 1.49
N ILE A 106 -8.41 -4.92 1.58
CA ILE A 106 -8.41 -4.10 2.80
C ILE A 106 -9.33 -2.89 2.58
N ILE A 107 -10.20 -2.62 3.55
CA ILE A 107 -10.87 -1.32 3.67
C ILE A 107 -10.06 -0.47 4.62
N ALA A 108 -9.76 0.76 4.24
CA ALA A 108 -8.99 1.68 5.06
C ALA A 108 -9.52 3.11 5.00
N ASP A 109 -9.17 3.90 6.00
CA ASP A 109 -9.27 5.36 6.03
C ASP A 109 -7.96 5.95 6.61
N GLU A 110 -7.98 7.19 7.11
CA GLU A 110 -6.77 7.79 7.71
C GLU A 110 -6.41 7.28 9.11
N TYR A 111 -7.34 6.61 9.79
CA TYR A 111 -7.25 6.16 11.18
C TYR A 111 -7.13 4.65 11.29
N TYR A 112 -7.88 3.92 10.46
CA TYR A 112 -8.11 2.49 10.59
C TYR A 112 -7.91 1.77 9.26
N ALA A 113 -7.63 0.47 9.34
CA ALA A 113 -7.73 -0.45 8.22
C ALA A 113 -8.12 -1.85 8.70
N GLU A 114 -8.80 -2.60 7.84
CA GLU A 114 -9.25 -3.97 8.12
C GLU A 114 -9.19 -4.84 6.86
N ILE A 115 -8.65 -6.05 7.01
CA ILE A 115 -8.75 -7.08 5.97
C ILE A 115 -10.18 -7.61 5.97
N ILE A 116 -10.96 -7.24 4.95
CA ILE A 116 -12.32 -7.75 4.75
C ILE A 116 -12.37 -9.00 3.86
N ARG A 117 -11.27 -9.27 3.15
CA ARG A 117 -11.06 -10.50 2.39
C ARG A 117 -9.58 -10.86 2.43
N ASP A 118 -9.25 -12.01 3.00
CA ASP A 118 -7.88 -12.51 3.03
C ASP A 118 -7.38 -12.82 1.61
N CYS A 119 -6.06 -12.76 1.43
CA CYS A 119 -5.41 -13.13 0.19
C CYS A 119 -5.02 -14.61 0.19
N GLN A 120 -4.84 -15.19 -1.01
CA GLN A 120 -4.12 -16.45 -1.12
C GLN A 120 -2.63 -16.21 -0.88
N VAL A 121 -2.05 -16.91 0.10
CA VAL A 121 -0.62 -16.87 0.36
C VAL A 121 0.13 -17.61 -0.75
N LYS A 122 1.06 -16.93 -1.42
CA LYS A 122 1.95 -17.50 -2.44
C LYS A 122 3.39 -17.30 -2.03
N LYS A 123 4.04 -18.36 -1.52
CA LYS A 123 5.43 -18.27 -1.03
C LYS A 123 6.37 -17.70 -2.09
N MET A 124 7.03 -16.60 -1.74
CA MET A 124 8.06 -15.98 -2.57
C MET A 124 9.30 -16.87 -2.64
N HIS A 125 9.90 -16.98 -3.82
CA HIS A 125 11.15 -17.72 -4.04
C HIS A 125 12.27 -17.18 -3.14
N SER A 126 13.06 -18.08 -2.55
CA SER A 126 14.09 -17.75 -1.54
C SER A 126 15.09 -16.69 -2.02
N ALA A 127 15.63 -16.85 -3.24
CA ALA A 127 16.55 -15.90 -3.85
C ALA A 127 15.92 -14.50 -4.00
N ARG A 128 14.63 -14.43 -4.31
CA ARG A 128 13.90 -13.15 -4.44
C ARG A 128 13.60 -12.54 -3.08
N ARG A 129 13.24 -13.35 -2.08
CA ARG A 129 13.07 -12.90 -0.69
C ARG A 129 14.34 -12.26 -0.14
N ARG A 130 15.50 -12.88 -0.38
CA ARG A 130 16.81 -12.31 0.00
C ARG A 130 17.03 -10.94 -0.67
N ALA A 131 16.78 -10.85 -1.97
CA ALA A 131 16.93 -9.60 -2.72
C ALA A 131 15.95 -8.50 -2.24
N MET A 132 14.70 -8.86 -1.97
CA MET A 132 13.67 -7.96 -1.41
C MET A 132 14.06 -7.46 -0.02
N THR A 133 14.53 -8.34 0.86
CA THR A 133 14.98 -8.00 2.21
C THR A 133 16.14 -7.01 2.19
N LEU A 134 17.17 -7.27 1.39
CA LEU A 134 18.30 -6.35 1.24
C LEU A 134 17.85 -4.98 0.72
N ARG A 135 16.96 -4.97 -0.29
CA ARG A 135 16.44 -3.72 -0.86
C ARG A 135 15.59 -2.95 0.17
N PHE A 136 14.70 -3.64 0.87
CA PHE A 136 13.86 -3.08 1.93
C PHE A 136 14.72 -2.42 3.02
N ALA A 137 15.71 -3.16 3.54
CA ALA A 137 16.63 -2.64 4.55
C ALA A 137 17.41 -1.40 4.08
N ARG A 138 17.97 -1.44 2.87
CA ARG A 138 18.70 -0.29 2.29
C ARG A 138 17.79 0.92 2.07
N THR A 139 16.57 0.71 1.58
CA THR A 139 15.60 1.79 1.39
C THR A 139 15.17 2.41 2.72
N ALA A 140 14.90 1.60 3.74
CA ALA A 140 14.58 2.09 5.08
C ALA A 140 15.74 2.91 5.66
N ALA A 141 16.96 2.38 5.63
CA ALA A 141 18.15 3.07 6.13
C ALA A 141 18.40 4.39 5.38
N GLN A 142 18.29 4.40 4.04
CA GLN A 142 18.47 5.63 3.26
C GLN A 142 17.41 6.69 3.59
N ARG A 143 16.16 6.28 3.81
CA ARG A 143 15.09 7.21 4.22
C ARG A 143 15.33 7.77 5.61
N LEU A 144 15.80 6.94 6.53
CA LEU A 144 16.17 7.38 7.87
C LEU A 144 17.33 8.38 7.81
N ILE A 145 18.40 8.08 7.06
CA ILE A 145 19.53 9.00 6.85
C ILE A 145 19.02 10.34 6.30
N ASN A 146 18.22 10.32 5.22
CA ASN A 146 17.68 11.55 4.63
C ASN A 146 16.80 12.35 5.61
N LEU A 147 16.19 11.69 6.61
CA LEU A 147 15.36 12.35 7.61
C LEU A 147 16.22 12.96 8.73
N THR A 148 17.27 12.25 9.17
CA THR A 148 18.11 12.63 10.31
C THR A 148 19.31 13.50 9.94
N ASP A 149 19.75 13.47 8.68
CA ASP A 149 20.90 14.22 8.16
C ASP A 149 20.44 15.14 7.02
N GLN A 150 19.86 16.28 7.39
CA GLN A 150 19.34 17.29 6.46
C GLN A 150 20.39 18.36 6.10
N GLY A 151 21.63 17.95 5.84
CA GLY A 151 22.71 18.82 5.36
C GLY A 151 22.69 19.03 3.84
N PRO A 152 23.37 20.08 3.31
CA PRO A 152 23.48 20.28 1.88
C PRO A 152 24.19 19.10 1.19
N ARG A 153 23.52 18.48 0.22
CA ARG A 153 24.05 17.35 -0.60
C ARG A 153 25.31 17.71 -1.40
N GLU A 154 25.62 19.00 -1.52
CA GLU A 154 26.69 19.55 -2.38
C GLU A 154 28.10 19.33 -1.84
N LEU A 155 28.27 18.78 -0.62
CA LEU A 155 29.60 18.52 -0.04
C LEU A 155 30.15 17.11 -0.34
N LEU A 156 29.51 16.34 -1.24
CA LEU A 156 29.91 14.96 -1.58
C LEU A 156 30.28 14.78 -3.06
N SER A 157 30.64 15.85 -3.76
CA SER A 157 31.29 15.78 -5.07
C SER A 157 32.79 16.02 -4.93
N ASP A 158 33.57 14.95 -5.10
CA ASP A 158 34.91 15.01 -5.70
C ASP A 158 34.79 14.67 -7.19
#